data_AF-A0A853G4T9-F1
#
_entry.id   AF-A0A853G4T9-F1
#
_cell.length_a   1.000
_cell.length_b   1.000
_cell.length_c   1.000
_cell.angle_alpha   90.00
_cell.angle_beta   90.00
_cell.angle_gamma   90.00
#
_symmetry.space_group_name_H-M   'P 1'
#
loop_
_entity.id
_entity.type
_entity.pdbx_description
1 polymer ?
#
loop_
_entity_poly.entity_id
_entity_poly.type
_entity_poly.pdbx_seq_one_letter_code
_entity_poly.pdbx_strand_id
1 'polypeptide(L)'
;MKNQIDNTGNVYQQQVASTQEICHILIESLSRIENIWLTQTSKALEQQAKLLHAITETQDPQGLSILPFSVLSRTPEDLISAQREMLEVVTQTQAKITEALGKHAEALKPSKQPKA
;
A
#
# COMPACT_ATOMS: atom_id res chain seq x y z
N MET A 1 37.00 21.60 19.12
CA MET A 1 35.98 22.10 18.17
C MET A 1 35.92 21.31 16.86
N LYS A 2 37.03 20.82 16.28
CA LYS A 2 36.98 20.00 15.02
C LYS A 2 36.06 18.76 15.09
N ASN A 3 36.10 18.00 16.18
CA ASN A 3 35.29 16.77 16.32
C ASN A 3 33.76 16.99 16.40
N GLN A 4 33.29 18.19 16.76
CA GLN A 4 31.84 18.46 16.81
C GLN A 4 31.27 18.77 15.42
N ILE A 5 32.06 19.41 14.55
CA ILE A 5 31.62 19.80 13.21
C ILE A 5 31.48 18.57 12.31
N ASP A 6 32.44 17.63 12.37
CA ASP A 6 32.36 16.35 11.64
C ASP A 6 31.17 15.50 12.10
N ASN A 7 30.86 15.51 13.39
CA ASN A 7 29.73 14.74 13.93
C ASN A 7 28.38 15.33 13.52
N THR A 8 28.29 16.66 13.38
CA THR A 8 27.05 17.34 12.97
C THR A 8 26.74 17.09 11.48
N GLY A 9 27.77 17.09 10.62
CA GLY A 9 27.61 16.73 9.21
C GLY A 9 27.12 15.29 8.99
N ASN A 10 27.62 14.35 9.79
CA ASN A 10 27.20 12.94 9.76
C ASN A 10 25.73 12.76 10.17
N VAL A 11 25.29 13.45 11.24
CA VAL A 11 23.90 13.39 11.70
C VAL A 11 22.91 13.92 10.65
N TYR A 12 23.22 15.03 9.97
CA TYR A 12 22.36 15.56 8.91
C TYR A 12 22.30 14.63 7.68
N GLN A 13 23.44 14.08 7.26
CA GLN A 13 23.47 13.10 6.17
C GLN A 13 22.64 11.86 6.50
N GLN A 14 22.70 11.40 7.74
CA GLN A 14 21.92 10.28 8.21
C GLN A 14 20.42 10.59 8.30
N GLN A 15 20.04 11.80 8.72
CA GLN A 15 18.65 12.24 8.71
C GLN A 15 18.08 12.29 7.28
N VAL A 16 18.87 12.80 6.31
CA VAL A 16 18.48 12.81 4.90
C VAL A 16 18.30 11.38 4.38
N ALA A 17 19.25 10.48 4.66
CA ALA A 17 19.17 9.08 4.24
C ALA A 17 17.94 8.36 4.83
N SER A 18 17.67 8.52 6.12
CA SER A 18 16.49 7.94 6.77
C SER A 18 15.18 8.52 6.22
N THR A 19 15.14 9.81 5.91
CA THR A 19 13.98 10.45 5.28
C THR A 19 13.74 9.88 3.88
N GLN A 20 14.81 9.70 3.08
CA GLN A 20 14.72 9.10 1.75
C GLN A 20 14.23 7.65 1.82
N GLU A 21 14.71 6.86 2.78
CA GLU A 21 14.26 5.48 3.00
C GLU A 21 12.76 5.42 3.33
N ILE A 22 12.29 6.29 4.24
CA ILE A 22 10.85 6.39 4.59
C ILE A 22 10.01 6.80 3.37
N CYS A 23 10.46 7.80 2.60
CA CYS A 23 9.77 8.21 1.38
C CYS A 23 9.69 7.06 0.36
N HIS A 24 10.76 6.29 0.19
CA HIS A 24 10.77 5.15 -0.70
C HIS A 24 9.77 4.07 -0.27
N ILE A 25 9.73 3.74 1.03
CA ILE A 25 8.75 2.82 1.61
C ILE A 25 7.32 3.29 1.33
N LEU A 26 7.03 4.58 1.51
CA LEU A 26 5.70 5.13 1.23
C LEU A 26 5.32 5.02 -0.25
N ILE A 27 6.23 5.35 -1.17
CA ILE A 27 5.98 5.28 -2.62
C ILE A 27 5.73 3.83 -3.06
N GLU A 28 6.55 2.90 -2.59
CA GLU A 28 6.39 1.46 -2.85
C GLU A 28 5.00 0.99 -2.40
N SER A 29 4.60 1.36 -1.18
CA SER A 29 3.31 0.98 -0.61
C SER A 29 2.11 1.60 -1.32
N LEU A 30 2.21 2.88 -1.72
CA LEU A 30 1.18 3.54 -2.52
C LEU A 30 0.99 2.84 -3.87
N SER A 31 2.09 2.45 -4.52
CA SER A 31 2.05 1.71 -5.79
C SER A 31 1.36 0.34 -5.65
N ARG A 32 1.51 -0.32 -4.50
CA ARG A 32 0.81 -1.58 -4.19
C ARG A 32 -0.69 -1.34 -3.98
N ILE A 33 -1.07 -0.31 -3.23
CA ILE A 33 -2.49 0.05 -3.01
C ILE A 33 -3.15 0.44 -4.34
N GLU A 34 -2.47 1.19 -5.19
CA GLU A 34 -2.94 1.56 -6.52
C GLU A 34 -3.21 0.32 -7.38
N ASN A 35 -2.30 -0.65 -7.39
CA ASN A 35 -2.50 -1.91 -8.12
C ASN A 35 -3.72 -2.70 -7.62
N ILE A 36 -3.95 -2.76 -6.30
CA ILE A 36 -5.16 -3.38 -5.74
C ILE A 36 -6.39 -2.65 -6.26
N TRP A 37 -6.40 -1.31 -6.19
CA TRP A 37 -7.51 -0.48 -6.66
C TRP A 37 -7.82 -0.69 -8.15
N LEU A 38 -6.80 -0.65 -9.01
CA LEU A 38 -6.94 -0.86 -10.44
C LEU A 38 -7.47 -2.25 -10.76
N THR A 39 -6.96 -3.28 -10.06
CA THR A 39 -7.43 -4.66 -10.23
C THR A 39 -8.90 -4.81 -9.90
N GLN A 40 -9.36 -4.23 -8.78
CA GLN A 40 -10.77 -4.30 -8.39
C GLN A 40 -11.66 -3.49 -9.33
N THR A 41 -11.19 -2.33 -9.78
CA THR A 41 -11.91 -1.50 -10.77
C THR A 41 -12.07 -2.26 -12.09
N SER A 42 -11.02 -2.95 -12.56
CA SER A 42 -11.06 -3.77 -13.77
C SER A 42 -12.08 -4.90 -13.64
N LYS A 43 -12.10 -5.62 -12.51
CA LYS A 43 -13.08 -6.68 -12.24
C LYS A 43 -14.51 -6.16 -12.25
N ALA A 44 -14.75 -4.99 -11.63
CA ALA A 44 -16.07 -4.36 -11.62
C ALA A 44 -16.53 -3.98 -13.04
N LEU A 45 -15.63 -3.41 -13.85
CA LEU A 45 -15.92 -3.08 -15.25
C LEU A 45 -16.22 -4.31 -16.10
N GLU A 46 -15.46 -5.39 -15.95
CA GLU A 46 -15.73 -6.66 -16.64
C GLU A 46 -17.09 -7.24 -16.28
N GLN A 47 -17.48 -7.16 -15.01
CA GLN A 47 -18.80 -7.60 -14.54
C GLN A 47 -19.93 -6.75 -15.13
N GLN A 48 -19.76 -5.42 -15.19
CA GLN A 48 -20.71 -4.53 -15.83
C GLN A 48 -20.81 -4.77 -17.35
N ALA A 49 -19.69 -5.02 -18.02
CA ALA A 49 -19.67 -5.35 -19.44
C ALA A 49 -20.40 -6.67 -19.73
N LYS A 50 -20.20 -7.70 -18.91
CA LYS A 50 -20.95 -8.98 -19.01
C LYS A 50 -22.45 -8.78 -18.80
N LEU A 51 -22.84 -7.95 -17.85
CA LEU A 51 -24.24 -7.60 -17.63
C LEU A 51 -24.85 -6.90 -18.85
N LEU A 52 -24.16 -5.89 -19.39
CA LEU A 52 -24.61 -5.18 -20.59
C LEU A 52 -24.76 -6.13 -21.78
N HIS A 53 -23.79 -7.01 -22.00
CA HIS A 53 -23.84 -8.03 -23.06
C HIS A 53 -25.05 -8.95 -22.89
N ALA A 54 -25.26 -9.46 -21.67
CA ALA A 54 -26.39 -10.33 -21.37
C ALA A 54 -27.73 -9.61 -21.58
N ILE A 55 -27.83 -8.33 -21.23
CA ILE A 55 -29.02 -7.50 -21.49
C ILE A 55 -29.28 -7.37 -23.00
N THR A 56 -28.23 -7.15 -23.80
CA THR A 56 -28.38 -6.99 -25.25
C THR A 56 -28.70 -8.30 -25.98
N GLU A 57 -28.25 -9.45 -25.45
CA GLU A 57 -28.50 -10.76 -26.04
C GLU A 57 -29.87 -11.36 -25.65
N THR A 58 -30.39 -11.03 -24.46
CA THR A 58 -31.71 -11.49 -24.04
C THR A 58 -32.81 -10.57 -24.56
N GLN A 59 -33.49 -10.99 -25.64
CA GLN A 59 -34.71 -10.33 -26.13
C GLN A 59 -35.93 -10.57 -25.21
N ASP A 60 -35.81 -11.47 -24.22
CA ASP A 60 -36.90 -11.84 -23.30
C ASP A 60 -36.72 -11.20 -21.90
N PRO A 61 -37.64 -10.33 -21.47
CA PRO A 61 -37.64 -9.71 -20.14
C PRO A 61 -37.62 -10.70 -18.97
N GLN A 62 -38.08 -11.94 -19.15
CA GLN A 62 -38.08 -12.93 -18.07
C GLN A 62 -36.66 -13.44 -17.74
N GLY A 63 -35.79 -13.56 -18.75
CA GLY A 63 -34.37 -13.95 -18.58
C GLY A 63 -33.53 -12.87 -17.87
N LEU A 64 -33.93 -11.60 -18.01
CA LEU A 64 -33.27 -10.45 -17.36
C LEU A 64 -33.39 -10.47 -15.83
N SER A 65 -34.45 -11.07 -15.28
CA SER A 65 -34.69 -11.10 -13.83
C SER A 65 -33.68 -11.95 -13.03
N ILE A 66 -33.00 -12.89 -13.69
CA ILE A 66 -32.05 -13.84 -13.07
C ILE A 66 -30.60 -13.29 -13.10
N LEU A 67 -30.30 -12.38 -14.04
CA LEU A 67 -28.96 -11.83 -14.26
C LEU A 67 -28.39 -10.98 -13.11
N PRO A 68 -29.12 -10.02 -12.50
CA PRO A 68 -28.52 -9.09 -11.54
C PRO A 68 -28.04 -9.78 -10.26
N PHE A 69 -28.68 -10.86 -9.83
CA PHE A 69 -28.31 -11.56 -8.59
C PHE A 69 -26.94 -12.23 -8.67
N SER A 70 -26.58 -12.81 -9.83
CA SER A 70 -25.28 -13.49 -10.00
C SER A 70 -24.10 -12.53 -10.19
N VAL A 71 -24.36 -11.36 -10.77
CA VAL A 71 -23.34 -10.33 -11.06
C VAL A 71 -23.11 -9.44 -9.83
N LEU A 72 -24.16 -9.09 -9.09
CA LEU A 72 -24.06 -8.23 -7.91
C LEU A 72 -23.59 -8.99 -6.66
N SER A 73 -23.85 -10.30 -6.55
CA SER A 73 -23.52 -11.07 -5.34
C SER A 73 -22.02 -11.26 -5.09
N ARG A 74 -21.16 -11.19 -6.11
CA ARG A 74 -19.69 -11.31 -5.93
C ARG A 74 -19.01 -10.02 -5.48
N THR A 75 -19.65 -8.87 -5.72
CA THR A 75 -19.04 -7.56 -5.42
C THR A 75 -18.70 -7.32 -3.94
N PRO A 76 -19.51 -7.74 -2.93
CA PRO A 76 -19.18 -7.45 -1.53
C PRO A 76 -17.97 -8.26 -1.01
N GLU A 77 -17.85 -9.52 -1.39
CA GLU A 77 -16.76 -10.40 -0.97
C GLU A 77 -15.42 -9.96 -1.59
N ASP A 78 -15.43 -9.60 -2.87
CA ASP A 78 -14.27 -9.05 -3.57
C ASP A 78 -13.80 -7.72 -2.94
N LEU A 79 -14.73 -6.85 -2.56
CA LEU A 79 -14.44 -5.60 -1.86
C LEU A 79 -13.85 -5.83 -0.47
N ILE A 80 -14.41 -6.75 0.31
CA ILE A 80 -13.87 -7.11 1.63
C ILE A 80 -12.47 -7.70 1.50
N SER A 81 -12.24 -8.56 0.50
CA SER A 81 -10.91 -9.11 0.22
C SER A 81 -9.91 -8.00 -0.14
N ALA A 82 -10.30 -7.07 -1.00
CA ALA A 82 -9.47 -5.93 -1.37
C ALA A 82 -9.14 -5.03 -0.17
N GLN A 83 -10.12 -4.76 0.68
CA GLN A 83 -9.92 -3.99 1.92
C GLN A 83 -8.94 -4.67 2.86
N ARG A 84 -9.02 -6.01 3.01
CA ARG A 84 -8.06 -6.78 3.80
C ARG A 84 -6.65 -6.68 3.23
N GLU A 85 -6.51 -6.79 1.92
CA GLU A 85 -5.22 -6.68 1.24
C GLU A 85 -4.61 -5.27 1.41
N MET A 86 -5.43 -4.22 1.29
CA MET A 86 -4.98 -2.84 1.57
C MET A 86 -4.54 -2.66 3.03
N LEU A 87 -5.30 -3.19 3.99
CA LEU A 87 -4.95 -3.14 5.41
C LEU A 87 -3.63 -3.87 5.69
N GLU A 88 -3.38 -4.99 5.02
CA GLU A 88 -2.12 -5.71 5.10
C GLU A 88 -0.96 -4.85 4.58
N VAL A 89 -1.12 -4.20 3.41
CA VAL A 89 -0.12 -3.28 2.87
C VAL A 89 0.17 -2.16 3.86
N VAL A 90 -0.86 -1.53 4.44
CA VAL A 90 -0.69 -0.47 5.45
C VAL A 90 0.06 -0.97 6.68
N THR A 91 -0.29 -2.15 7.18
CA THR A 91 0.37 -2.76 8.35
C THR A 91 1.85 -3.06 8.08
N GLN A 92 2.16 -3.63 6.91
CA GLN A 92 3.54 -3.89 6.48
C GLN A 92 4.33 -2.58 6.32
N THR A 93 3.70 -1.54 5.79
CA THR A 93 4.30 -0.21 5.63
C THR A 93 4.66 0.40 6.98
N GLN A 94 3.73 0.36 7.93
CA GLN A 94 3.96 0.86 9.28
C GLN A 94 5.11 0.11 9.96
N ALA A 95 5.20 -1.21 9.79
CA ALA A 95 6.31 -2.02 10.31
C ALA A 95 7.66 -1.59 9.71
N LYS A 96 7.74 -1.45 8.37
CA LYS A 96 8.96 -0.99 7.68
C LYS A 96 9.39 0.42 8.12
N ILE A 97 8.44 1.36 8.26
CA ILE A 97 8.73 2.72 8.75
C ILE A 97 9.24 2.68 10.19
N THR A 98 8.61 1.88 11.06
CA THR A 98 9.03 1.74 12.45
C THR A 98 10.45 1.17 12.55
N GLU A 99 10.79 0.20 11.69
CA GLU A 99 12.15 -0.35 11.59
C GLU A 99 13.16 0.71 11.14
N ALA A 100 12.83 1.48 10.09
CA ALA A 100 13.70 2.55 9.58
C ALA A 100 13.94 3.64 10.63
N LEU A 101 12.90 4.04 11.37
CA LEU A 101 13.01 4.98 12.49
C LEU A 101 13.83 4.40 13.65
N GLY A 102 13.68 3.12 13.95
CA GLY A 102 14.48 2.41 14.96
C GLY A 102 15.98 2.41 14.61
N LYS A 103 16.32 2.11 13.36
CA LYS A 103 17.70 2.20 12.85
C LYS A 103 18.28 3.61 13.00
N HIS A 104 17.48 4.63 12.67
CA HIS A 104 17.88 6.03 12.85
C HIS A 104 18.13 6.37 14.32
N ALA A 105 17.23 5.96 15.22
CA ALA A 105 17.36 6.20 16.65
C ALA A 105 18.58 5.51 17.28
N GLU A 106 18.89 4.27 16.88
CA GLU A 106 20.11 3.56 17.34
C GLU A 106 21.38 4.27 16.87
N ALA A 107 21.41 4.78 15.64
CA ALA A 107 22.59 5.45 15.11
C ALA A 107 22.85 6.82 15.74
N LEU A 108 21.82 7.46 16.30
CA LEU A 108 21.95 8.68 17.10
C LEU A 108 22.46 8.42 18.53
N LYS A 109 22.55 7.17 18.99
CA LYS A 109 23.10 6.87 20.33
C LYS A 109 24.60 7.16 20.35
N PRO A 110 25.10 7.89 21.35
CA PRO A 110 26.52 8.15 21.47
C PRO A 110 27.28 6.83 21.65
N SER A 111 28.22 6.57 20.74
CA SER A 111 29.18 5.46 20.84
C SER A 111 29.83 5.50 22.23
N LYS A 112 29.66 4.42 23.01
CA LYS A 112 30.42 4.23 24.24
C LYS A 112 31.88 4.05 23.84
N GLN A 113 32.68 5.12 23.87
CA GLN A 113 34.13 5.01 23.76
C GLN A 113 34.63 4.05 24.86
N PRO A 114 35.47 3.05 24.54
CA PRO A 114 36.15 2.27 25.56
C PRO A 114 37.08 3.24 26.31
N LYS A 115 36.91 3.31 27.64
CA LYS A 115 37.87 4.01 28.50
C LYS A 115 39.21 3.29 28.37
N ALA A 116 40.19 4.00 27.83
CA ALA A 116 41.61 3.64 27.93
C ALA A 116 42.09 3.79 29.38
#